data_AF-A0A7C0U281-F1
#
_entry.id   AF-A0A7C0U281-F1
#
_cell.length_a   1.000
_cell.length_b   1.000
_cell.length_c   1.000
_cell.angle_alpha   90.00
_cell.angle_beta   90.00
_cell.angle_gamma   90.00
#
_symmetry.space_group_name_H-M   'P 1'
#
loop_
_entity.id
_entity.type
_entity.pdbx_description
1 polymer ?
#
loop_
_entity_poly.entity_id
_entity_poly.type
_entity_poly.pdbx_seq_one_letter_code
_entity_poly.pdbx_strand_id
1 'polypeptide(L)'
;IKDVKTDLFRLLNPNEFWKPIKMQIESKNNIKEIGGIYIIGKKFQDHFKLHKFYEFLIKYYNDYGQRAKLAMENKGIDWKALSHAVRCILQTKKLLKYGEIVFPFKENEKKLLLNIKEGKLTFQEVSDIINKGIEEIKELKQKTTLKEKINNKFIENTILKFYE
;
A
#
# COMPACT_ATOMS: atom_id res chain seq x y z
N ILE A 1 -18.37 -15.47 -28.45
CA ILE A 1 -19.21 -15.03 -27.31
C ILE A 1 -18.38 -13.99 -26.57
N LYS A 2 -18.78 -12.71 -26.61
CA LYS A 2 -18.08 -11.62 -25.91
C LYS A 2 -18.08 -11.94 -24.41
N ASP A 3 -16.93 -11.75 -23.77
CA ASP A 3 -16.67 -12.18 -22.39
C ASP A 3 -17.53 -11.37 -21.42
N VAL A 4 -18.59 -11.99 -20.88
CA VAL A 4 -19.60 -11.39 -19.97
C VAL A 4 -18.94 -10.64 -18.81
N LYS A 5 -17.75 -11.10 -18.39
CA LYS A 5 -16.95 -10.47 -17.36
C LYS A 5 -16.50 -9.06 -17.73
N THR A 6 -15.92 -8.89 -18.92
CA THR A 6 -15.43 -7.59 -19.38
C THR A 6 -16.61 -6.62 -19.56
N ASP A 7 -17.76 -7.12 -20.00
CA ASP A 7 -18.98 -6.31 -20.14
C ASP A 7 -19.59 -5.91 -18.79
N LEU A 8 -19.63 -6.81 -17.79
CA LEU A 8 -20.06 -6.49 -16.43
C LEU A 8 -19.18 -5.39 -15.80
N PHE A 9 -17.86 -5.50 -15.97
CA PHE A 9 -16.95 -4.50 -15.43
C PHE A 9 -17.00 -3.19 -16.21
N ARG A 10 -17.26 -3.18 -17.52
CA ARG A 10 -17.50 -1.94 -18.28
C ARG A 10 -18.74 -1.16 -17.80
N LEU A 11 -19.72 -1.85 -17.22
CA LEU A 11 -20.91 -1.22 -16.62
C LEU A 11 -20.62 -0.61 -15.24
N LEU A 12 -19.56 -1.07 -14.58
CA LEU A 12 -19.05 -0.46 -13.36
C LEU A 12 -18.13 0.71 -13.75
N ASN A 13 -18.10 1.77 -12.95
CA ASN A 13 -17.12 2.83 -13.15
C ASN A 13 -15.77 2.38 -12.56
N PRO A 14 -14.66 2.46 -13.31
CA PRO A 14 -13.32 2.21 -12.77
C PRO A 14 -13.04 3.09 -11.56
N ASN A 15 -12.35 2.54 -10.57
CA ASN A 15 -11.96 3.25 -9.36
C ASN A 15 -10.59 2.77 -8.87
N GLU A 16 -10.19 3.19 -7.66
CA GLU A 16 -8.90 2.79 -7.09
C GLU A 16 -8.77 1.28 -6.85
N PHE A 17 -9.90 0.58 -6.66
CA PHE A 17 -9.93 -0.85 -6.36
C PHE A 17 -10.01 -1.71 -7.61
N TRP A 18 -10.54 -1.19 -8.72
CA TRP A 18 -10.61 -1.92 -9.97
C TRP A 18 -10.46 -1.04 -11.23
N LYS A 19 -9.74 -1.55 -12.24
CA LYS A 19 -9.64 -0.93 -13.56
C LYS A 19 -9.32 -1.93 -14.66
N PRO A 20 -9.75 -1.68 -15.91
CA PRO A 20 -9.27 -2.44 -17.05
C PRO A 20 -7.77 -2.15 -17.29
N ILE A 21 -7.02 -3.18 -17.69
CA ILE A 21 -5.59 -3.09 -17.99
C ILE A 21 -5.27 -3.86 -19.27
N LYS A 22 -4.12 -3.56 -19.87
CA LYS A 22 -3.51 -4.41 -20.89
C LYS A 22 -2.31 -5.14 -20.28
N MET A 23 -2.15 -6.40 -20.66
CA MET A 23 -1.12 -7.30 -20.14
C MET A 23 -0.33 -7.88 -21.32
N GLN A 24 0.98 -7.98 -21.17
CA GLN A 24 1.85 -8.65 -22.15
C GLN A 24 2.10 -10.08 -21.69
N ILE A 25 1.90 -11.04 -22.58
CA ILE A 25 2.24 -12.45 -22.35
C ILE A 25 3.27 -12.87 -23.39
N GLU A 26 4.36 -13.45 -22.93
CA GLU A 26 5.35 -14.10 -23.78
C GLU A 26 4.91 -15.52 -24.13
N SER A 27 4.87 -15.83 -25.43
CA SER A 27 4.71 -17.20 -25.91
C SER A 27 5.74 -17.49 -26.99
N LYS A 28 6.69 -18.39 -26.68
CA LYS A 28 7.64 -19.09 -27.58
C LYS A 28 8.32 -18.31 -28.73
N ASN A 29 8.29 -16.97 -28.74
CA ASN A 29 8.98 -15.98 -29.59
C ASN A 29 8.09 -14.78 -30.03
N ASN A 30 6.88 -14.62 -29.49
CA ASN A 30 6.05 -13.44 -29.74
C ASN A 30 5.46 -12.87 -28.44
N ILE A 31 5.54 -11.53 -28.29
CA ILE A 31 4.86 -10.78 -27.23
C ILE A 31 3.43 -10.53 -27.70
N LYS A 32 2.46 -11.14 -27.03
CA LYS A 32 1.04 -10.90 -27.32
C LYS A 32 0.44 -10.00 -26.25
N GLU A 33 -0.15 -8.89 -26.67
CA GLU A 33 -0.91 -8.02 -25.80
C GLU A 33 -2.34 -8.55 -25.65
N ILE A 34 -2.78 -8.75 -24.41
CA ILE A 34 -4.13 -9.19 -24.09
C ILE A 34 -4.79 -8.21 -23.11
N GLY A 35 -6.11 -8.12 -23.17
CA GLY A 35 -6.88 -7.41 -22.16
C GLY A 35 -6.92 -8.17 -20.83
N GLY A 36 -7.11 -7.41 -19.76
CA GLY A 36 -7.29 -7.93 -18.43
C GLY A 36 -7.90 -6.91 -17.48
N ILE A 37 -8.09 -7.34 -16.24
CA ILE A 37 -8.66 -6.55 -15.17
C ILE A 37 -7.66 -6.50 -14.01
N TYR A 38 -7.39 -5.31 -13.51
CA TYR A 38 -6.68 -5.10 -12.25
C TYR A 38 -7.70 -4.91 -11.13
N ILE A 39 -7.64 -5.74 -10.09
CA ILE A 39 -8.46 -5.62 -8.88
C ILE A 39 -7.59 -5.84 -7.65
N ILE A 40 -7.65 -4.91 -6.70
CA ILE A 40 -7.03 -4.99 -5.36
C ILE A 40 -5.57 -5.54 -5.45
N GLY A 41 -4.74 -4.88 -6.24
CA GLY A 41 -3.32 -5.28 -6.37
C GLY A 41 -3.03 -6.48 -7.27
N LYS A 42 -4.04 -7.15 -7.83
CA LYS A 42 -3.87 -8.36 -8.66
C LYS A 42 -4.34 -8.12 -10.09
N LYS A 43 -3.70 -8.80 -11.05
CA LYS A 43 -3.98 -8.72 -12.48
C LYS A 43 -4.60 -10.04 -12.95
N PHE A 44 -5.74 -9.97 -13.64
CA PHE A 44 -6.44 -11.12 -14.20
C PHE A 44 -6.59 -10.96 -15.70
N GLN A 45 -6.30 -12.01 -16.45
CA GLN A 45 -6.51 -12.04 -17.90
C GLN A 45 -8.01 -12.09 -18.21
N ASP A 46 -8.43 -11.56 -19.36
CA ASP A 46 -9.85 -11.56 -19.77
C ASP A 46 -10.45 -12.98 -19.76
N HIS A 47 -9.77 -13.94 -20.41
CA HIS A 47 -10.18 -15.35 -20.51
C HIS A 47 -10.14 -16.13 -19.17
N PHE A 48 -9.81 -15.47 -18.06
CA PHE A 48 -9.81 -16.11 -16.75
C PHE A 48 -11.25 -16.38 -16.30
N LYS A 49 -11.59 -17.68 -16.19
CA LYS A 49 -12.95 -18.18 -15.91
C LYS A 49 -13.64 -17.42 -14.78
N LEU A 50 -14.87 -16.98 -15.04
CA LEU A 50 -15.65 -16.15 -14.11
C LEU A 50 -15.89 -16.83 -12.76
N HIS A 51 -16.15 -18.14 -12.71
CA HIS A 51 -16.31 -18.85 -11.43
C HIS A 51 -15.03 -18.84 -10.58
N LYS A 52 -13.86 -19.10 -11.18
CA LYS A 52 -12.57 -19.04 -10.47
C LYS A 52 -12.27 -17.64 -9.95
N PHE A 53 -12.69 -16.64 -10.72
CA PHE A 53 -12.56 -15.24 -10.34
C PHE A 53 -13.47 -14.89 -9.15
N TYR A 54 -14.72 -15.36 -9.17
CA TYR A 54 -15.64 -15.22 -8.03
C TYR A 54 -15.10 -15.92 -6.77
N GLU A 55 -14.66 -17.18 -6.89
CA GLU A 55 -14.04 -17.92 -5.78
C GLU A 55 -12.82 -17.18 -5.22
N PHE A 56 -11.98 -16.62 -6.09
CA PHE A 56 -10.86 -15.80 -5.68
C PHE A 56 -11.31 -14.57 -4.87
N LEU A 57 -12.32 -13.83 -5.36
CA LEU A 57 -12.82 -12.64 -4.67
C LEU A 57 -13.44 -12.98 -3.32
N ILE A 58 -14.22 -14.05 -3.24
CA ILE A 58 -14.81 -14.53 -1.98
C ILE A 58 -13.71 -14.96 -1.01
N LYS A 59 -12.72 -15.71 -1.47
CA LYS A 59 -11.58 -16.10 -0.62
C LYS A 59 -10.83 -14.86 -0.12
N TYR A 60 -10.53 -13.92 -1.00
CA TYR A 60 -9.82 -12.69 -0.65
C TYR A 60 -10.62 -11.85 0.35
N TYR A 61 -11.93 -11.72 0.14
CA TYR A 61 -12.83 -11.05 1.05
C TYR A 61 -12.89 -11.76 2.41
N ASN A 62 -12.93 -13.09 2.45
CA ASN A 62 -12.93 -13.84 3.70
C ASN A 62 -11.60 -13.72 4.44
N ASP A 63 -10.46 -13.89 3.74
CA ASP A 63 -9.13 -13.85 4.34
C ASP A 63 -8.75 -12.44 4.85
N TYR A 64 -9.15 -11.39 4.13
CA TYR A 64 -8.89 -10.00 4.50
C TYR A 64 -9.97 -9.44 5.43
N GLY A 65 -11.22 -9.77 5.15
CA GLY A 65 -12.40 -9.35 5.91
C GLY A 65 -12.45 -10.01 7.28
N GLN A 66 -12.11 -11.29 7.45
CA GLN A 66 -12.07 -11.90 8.78
C GLN A 66 -11.03 -11.25 9.68
N ARG A 67 -9.83 -10.94 9.18
CA ARG A 67 -8.80 -10.26 9.97
C ARG A 67 -9.19 -8.82 10.31
N ALA A 68 -9.76 -8.08 9.37
CA ALA A 68 -10.29 -6.74 9.62
C ALA A 68 -11.48 -6.76 10.59
N LYS A 69 -12.35 -7.77 10.52
CA LYS A 69 -13.54 -7.93 11.36
C LYS A 69 -13.19 -8.39 12.78
N LEU A 70 -12.22 -9.31 12.92
CA LEU A 70 -11.65 -9.69 14.21
C LEU A 70 -10.91 -8.52 14.87
N ALA A 71 -10.21 -7.69 14.08
CA ALA A 71 -9.63 -6.45 14.56
C ALA A 71 -10.70 -5.42 14.99
N MET A 72 -11.82 -5.32 14.28
CA MET A 72 -12.97 -4.52 14.73
C MET A 72 -13.56 -5.02 16.06
N GLU A 73 -13.54 -6.33 16.30
CA GLU A 73 -13.96 -6.95 17.58
C GLU A 73 -12.86 -6.95 18.66
N ASN A 74 -11.75 -6.21 18.45
CA ASN A 74 -10.58 -6.14 19.34
C ASN A 74 -9.90 -7.49 19.65
N LYS A 75 -10.14 -8.54 18.87
CA LYS A 75 -9.51 -9.86 19.05
C LYS A 75 -8.34 -10.02 18.08
N GLY A 76 -7.13 -10.14 18.62
CA GLY A 76 -5.93 -10.43 17.83
C GLY A 76 -5.36 -9.24 17.04
N ILE A 77 -5.59 -8.00 17.49
CA ILE A 77 -4.97 -6.81 16.89
C ILE A 77 -3.45 -6.84 17.13
N ASP A 78 -2.66 -6.77 16.07
CA ASP A 78 -1.22 -6.55 16.16
C ASP A 78 -0.91 -5.06 16.40
N TRP A 79 -1.02 -4.64 17.66
CA TRP A 79 -0.72 -3.27 18.08
C TRP A 79 0.73 -2.85 17.79
N LYS A 80 1.66 -3.80 17.71
CA LYS A 80 3.06 -3.53 17.38
C LYS A 80 3.19 -3.17 15.90
N ALA A 81 2.51 -3.90 15.02
CA ALA A 81 2.47 -3.59 13.59
C ALA A 81 1.79 -2.25 13.34
N LEU A 82 0.67 -1.95 14.01
CA LEU A 82 0.00 -0.65 13.88
C LEU A 82 0.86 0.51 14.38
N SER A 83 1.49 0.37 15.55
CA SER A 83 2.44 1.37 16.07
C SER A 83 3.61 1.57 15.09
N HIS A 84 4.13 0.50 14.48
CA HIS A 84 5.18 0.61 13.46
C HIS A 84 4.70 1.35 12.21
N ALA A 85 3.50 1.07 11.70
CA ALA A 85 2.93 1.77 10.56
C ALA A 85 2.82 3.29 10.83
N VAL A 86 2.29 3.67 11.99
CA VAL A 86 2.21 5.09 12.40
C VAL A 86 3.60 5.72 12.54
N ARG A 87 4.59 4.99 13.07
CA ARG A 87 5.98 5.45 13.14
C ARG A 87 6.55 5.77 11.75
N CYS A 88 6.39 4.85 10.79
CA CYS A 88 6.86 5.04 9.42
C CYS A 88 6.20 6.27 8.76
N ILE A 89 4.91 6.48 9.00
CA ILE A 89 4.18 7.66 8.52
C ILE A 89 4.79 8.94 9.09
N LEU A 90 4.99 9.02 10.41
CA LEU A 90 5.57 10.21 11.05
C LEU A 90 6.97 10.52 10.52
N GLN A 91 7.82 9.50 10.35
CA GLN A 91 9.16 9.66 9.80
C GLN A 91 9.14 10.12 8.35
N THR A 92 8.27 9.53 7.53
CA THR A 92 8.12 9.90 6.12
C THR A 92 7.66 11.35 5.99
N LYS A 93 6.70 11.79 6.81
CA LYS A 93 6.27 13.19 6.85
C LYS A 93 7.41 14.14 7.23
N LYS A 94 8.24 13.79 8.21
CA LYS A 94 9.42 14.61 8.57
C LYS A 94 10.43 14.68 7.44
N LEU A 95 10.75 13.54 6.83
CA LEU A 95 11.65 13.46 5.71
C LEU A 95 11.16 14.34 4.54
N LEU A 96 9.88 14.22 4.17
CA LEU A 96 9.32 15.00 3.07
C LEU A 96 9.24 16.51 3.35
N LYS A 97 9.02 16.91 4.61
CA LYS A 97 8.93 18.32 5.01
C LYS A 97 10.28 19.00 5.24
N TYR A 98 11.20 18.30 5.91
CA TYR A 98 12.45 18.88 6.42
C TYR A 98 13.69 18.30 5.75
N GLY A 99 13.56 17.22 4.97
CA GLY A 99 14.69 16.52 4.35
C GLY A 99 15.47 15.62 5.32
N GLU A 100 15.00 15.45 6.55
CA GLU A 100 15.72 14.70 7.59
C GLU A 100 14.81 13.84 8.47
N ILE A 101 15.40 12.83 9.10
CA ILE A 101 14.76 12.02 10.13
C ILE A 101 15.48 12.28 11.45
N VAL A 102 14.82 13.02 12.34
CA VAL A 102 15.38 13.40 13.64
C VAL A 102 15.06 12.35 14.71
N PHE A 103 16.08 12.01 15.50
CA PHE A 103 15.97 11.19 16.71
C PHE A 103 16.55 11.93 17.93
N PRO A 104 16.00 11.70 19.14
CA PRO A 104 14.81 10.92 19.43
C PRO A 104 13.51 11.59 18.94
N PHE A 105 12.40 10.84 18.91
CA PHE A 105 11.08 11.43 18.62
C PHE A 105 10.69 12.47 19.66
N LYS A 106 9.86 13.45 19.28
CA LYS A 106 9.29 14.41 20.22
C LYS A 106 8.37 13.68 21.21
N GLU A 107 8.23 14.21 22.42
CA GLU A 107 7.52 13.54 23.51
C GLU A 107 6.06 13.22 23.16
N ASN A 108 5.39 14.11 22.43
CA ASN A 108 4.03 13.91 21.93
C ASN A 108 3.92 12.72 20.94
N GLU A 109 4.88 12.59 20.03
CA GLU A 109 4.93 11.49 19.05
C GLU A 109 5.24 10.16 19.74
N LYS A 110 6.18 10.18 20.69
CA LYS A 110 6.53 9.02 21.50
C LYS A 110 5.33 8.53 22.31
N LYS A 111 4.59 9.44 22.95
CA LYS A 111 3.37 9.14 23.71
C LYS A 111 2.28 8.53 22.81
N LEU A 112 2.08 9.07 21.61
CA LEU A 112 1.15 8.50 20.63
C LEU A 112 1.51 7.05 20.28
N LEU A 113 2.77 6.81 19.89
CA LEU A 113 3.24 5.48 19.51
C LEU A 113 3.14 4.46 20.64
N LEU A 114 3.40 4.89 21.88
CA LEU A 114 3.26 4.07 23.08
C LEU A 114 1.78 3.74 23.36
N ASN A 115 0.90 4.73 23.30
CA ASN A 115 -0.53 4.53 23.51
C ASN A 115 -1.13 3.53 22.50
N ILE A 116 -0.71 3.60 21.24
CA ILE A 116 -1.12 2.63 20.21
C ILE A 116 -0.59 1.23 20.54
N LYS A 117 0.69 1.12 20.92
CA LYS A 117 1.33 -0.16 21.24
C LYS A 117 0.70 -0.84 22.46
N GLU A 118 0.25 -0.03 23.43
CA GLU A 118 -0.44 -0.49 24.63
C GLU A 118 -1.95 -0.72 24.42
N GLY A 119 -2.47 -0.50 23.21
CA GLY A 119 -3.89 -0.70 22.90
C GLY A 119 -4.82 0.29 23.60
N LYS A 120 -4.32 1.48 23.97
CA LYS A 120 -5.12 2.54 24.62
C LYS A 120 -6.04 3.29 23.66
N LEU A 121 -5.83 3.13 22.35
CA LEU A 121 -6.71 3.63 21.29
C LEU A 121 -7.49 2.47 20.70
N THR A 122 -8.68 2.74 20.19
CA THR A 122 -9.47 1.78 19.41
C THR A 122 -8.82 1.52 18.05
N PHE A 123 -9.09 0.36 17.45
CA PHE A 123 -8.62 0.05 16.10
C PHE A 123 -9.04 1.12 15.08
N GLN A 124 -10.27 1.63 15.18
CA GLN A 124 -10.79 2.63 14.27
C GLN A 124 -9.99 3.93 14.35
N GLU A 125 -9.72 4.43 15.56
CA GLU A 125 -8.90 5.65 15.74
C GLU A 125 -7.50 5.49 15.13
N VAL A 126 -6.87 4.32 15.33
CA VAL A 126 -5.54 4.06 14.74
C VAL A 126 -5.61 3.94 13.22
N SER A 127 -6.66 3.31 12.70
CA SER A 127 -6.91 3.22 11.26
C SER A 127 -7.08 4.61 10.63
N ASP A 128 -7.84 5.49 11.28
CA ASP A 128 -8.06 6.86 10.82
C ASP A 128 -6.77 7.67 10.82
N ILE A 129 -5.92 7.52 11.86
CA ILE A 129 -4.59 8.13 11.92
C ILE A 129 -3.72 7.66 10.74
N ILE A 130 -3.74 6.37 10.43
CA ILE A 130 -2.97 5.78 9.32
C ILE A 130 -3.48 6.33 7.98
N ASN A 131 -4.78 6.29 7.73
CA ASN A 131 -5.39 6.74 6.47
C ASN A 131 -5.12 8.22 6.22
N LYS A 132 -5.34 9.07 7.25
CA LYS A 132 -5.03 10.50 7.18
C LYS A 132 -3.53 10.73 6.93
N GLY A 133 -2.68 9.98 7.62
CA GLY A 133 -1.23 10.07 7.46
C GLY A 133 -0.75 9.70 6.06
N ILE A 134 -1.35 8.69 5.43
CA ILE A 134 -1.07 8.30 4.05
C ILE A 134 -1.48 9.41 3.07
N GLU A 135 -2.65 10.01 3.27
CA GLU A 135 -3.11 11.09 2.38
C GLU A 135 -2.20 12.33 2.48
N GLU A 136 -1.83 12.74 3.70
CA GLU A 136 -0.87 13.82 3.91
C GLU A 136 0.49 13.52 3.27
N ILE A 137 0.95 12.26 3.28
CA ILE A 137 2.19 11.86 2.60
C ILE A 137 2.06 12.03 1.09
N LYS A 138 0.93 11.65 0.49
CA LYS A 138 0.70 11.85 -0.95
C LYS A 138 0.75 13.33 -1.32
N GLU A 139 0.12 14.19 -0.52
CA GLU A 139 0.17 15.64 -0.73
C GLU A 139 1.58 16.21 -0.59
N LEU A 140 2.32 15.79 0.45
CA LEU A 140 3.69 16.24 0.69
C LEU A 140 4.64 15.78 -0.42
N LYS A 141 4.43 14.58 -0.96
CA LYS A 141 5.23 14.05 -2.06
C LYS A 141 5.10 14.91 -3.33
N GLN A 142 3.95 15.54 -3.57
CA GLN A 142 3.76 16.44 -4.71
C GLN A 142 4.50 17.78 -4.54
N LYS A 143 4.76 18.20 -3.28
CA LYS A 143 5.35 19.50 -2.95
C LYS A 143 6.84 19.44 -2.62
N THR A 144 7.37 18.24 -2.35
CA THR A 144 8.75 18.08 -1.90
C THR A 144 9.75 18.36 -3.03
N THR A 145 10.90 18.91 -2.66
CA THR A 145 12.06 19.13 -3.53
C THR A 145 13.02 17.94 -3.54
N LEU A 146 12.71 16.88 -2.77
CA LEU A 146 13.53 15.68 -2.71
C LEU A 146 13.53 14.95 -4.05
N LYS A 147 14.72 14.53 -4.48
CA LYS A 147 14.90 13.79 -5.74
C LYS A 147 14.32 12.39 -5.61
N GLU A 148 13.55 11.96 -6.60
CA GLU A 148 13.01 10.59 -6.64
C GLU A 148 14.10 9.51 -6.80
N LYS A 149 15.20 9.86 -7.48
CA LYS A 149 16.34 8.95 -7.69
C LYS A 149 17.51 9.30 -6.78
N ILE A 150 18.00 8.28 -6.09
CA ILE A 150 19.20 8.33 -5.26
C ILE A 150 20.43 8.48 -6.17
N ASN A 151 21.40 9.29 -5.74
CA ASN A 151 22.68 9.43 -6.44
C ASN A 151 23.66 8.33 -6.00
N ASN A 152 23.64 7.20 -6.70
CA ASN A 152 24.49 6.04 -6.37
C ASN A 152 25.99 6.38 -6.37
N LYS A 153 26.47 7.19 -7.33
CA LYS A 153 27.88 7.60 -7.40
C LYS A 153 28.34 8.38 -6.17
N PHE A 154 27.46 9.23 -5.62
CA PHE A 154 27.76 9.95 -4.38
C PHE A 154 27.92 8.99 -3.20
N ILE A 155 27.04 7.98 -3.11
CA ILE A 155 27.09 6.97 -2.04
C ILE A 155 28.36 6.14 -2.15
N GLU A 156 28.66 5.58 -3.33
CA GLU A 156 29.87 4.79 -3.57
C GLU A 156 31.13 5.56 -3.20
N ASN A 157 31.27 6.80 -3.68
CA ASN A 157 32.43 7.64 -3.37
C ASN A 157 32.55 7.98 -1.88
N THR A 158 31.42 8.11 -1.18
CA THR A 158 31.42 8.38 0.27
C THR A 158 31.86 7.14 1.03
N ILE A 159 31.37 5.96 0.65
CA ILE A 159 31.75 4.69 1.28
C ILE A 159 33.25 4.46 1.10
N LEU A 160 33.77 4.60 -0.12
CA LEU A 160 35.19 4.40 -0.42
C LEU A 160 36.11 5.27 0.45
N LYS A 161 35.75 6.53 0.71
CA LYS A 161 36.49 7.44 1.60
C LYS A 161 36.60 6.99 3.05
N PHE A 162 35.69 6.16 3.54
CA PHE A 162 35.75 5.63 4.91
C PHE A 162 36.56 4.34 5.01
N TYR A 163 36.91 3.71 3.88
CA TYR A 163 37.74 2.50 3.82
C TYR A 163 39.20 2.78 3.44
N GLU A 164 39.54 4.03 3.06
CA GLU A 164 40.92 4.55 2.97
C GLU A 164 41.43 5.00 4.34
#